data_AF-A0A3D5RPC2-F1
#
_entry.id   AF-A0A3D5RPC2-F1
#
_cell.length_a   1.000
_cell.length_b   1.000
_cell.length_c   1.000
_cell.angle_alpha   90.00
_cell.angle_beta   90.00
_cell.angle_gamma   90.00
#
_symmetry.space_group_name_H-M   'P 1'
#
loop_
_entity.id
_entity.type
_entity.pdbx_description
1 polymer ?
#
loop_
_entity_poly.entity_id
_entity_poly.type
_entity_poly.pdbx_seq_one_letter_code
_entity_poly.pdbx_strand_id
1 'polypeptide(L)'
;MYQYAPELNELNVPTMVFIGEYDQYQRIRPIMAGIDVLKNRGVDAELIVYPGVGRGFDFRPVHVRTFADDLATKDADQRTAAFVRQHLK
;
A
#
# COMPACT_ATOMS: atom_id res chain seq x y z
N MET A 1 -5.57 21.95 -0.92
CA MET A 1 -6.27 20.96 -1.76
C MET A 1 -5.42 19.70 -1.74
N TYR A 2 -5.90 18.60 -1.16
CA TYR A 2 -5.16 17.32 -1.26
C TYR A 2 -5.50 16.73 -2.62
N GLN A 3 -4.56 16.79 -3.55
CA GLN A 3 -4.72 16.22 -4.90
C GLN A 3 -3.95 14.91 -4.98
N TYR A 4 -4.53 13.92 -5.64
CA TYR A 4 -3.85 12.70 -6.06
C TYR A 4 -3.05 12.98 -7.34
N ALA A 5 -2.10 12.12 -7.67
CA ALA A 5 -1.26 12.25 -8.85
C ALA A 5 -2.12 12.07 -10.14
N PRO A 6 -2.13 13.03 -11.08
CA PRO A 6 -2.98 12.96 -12.27
C PRO A 6 -2.73 11.72 -13.15
N GLU A 7 -1.55 11.12 -13.05
CA GLU A 7 -1.15 9.87 -13.71
C GLU A 7 -2.05 8.68 -13.31
N LEU A 8 -2.69 8.74 -12.13
CA LEU A 8 -3.69 7.73 -11.72
C LEU A 8 -4.94 7.72 -12.61
N ASN A 9 -5.17 8.77 -13.42
CA ASN A 9 -6.24 8.78 -14.42
C ASN A 9 -5.94 7.94 -15.66
N GLU A 10 -4.68 7.55 -15.85
CA GLU A 10 -4.23 6.74 -16.98
C GLU A 10 -3.89 5.30 -16.56
N LEU A 11 -3.59 5.08 -15.28
CA LEU A 11 -3.32 3.75 -14.73
C LEU A 11 -4.52 2.81 -14.97
N ASN A 12 -4.24 1.65 -15.57
CA ASN A 12 -5.24 0.66 -16.00
C ASN A 12 -4.89 -0.77 -15.59
N VAL A 13 -3.92 -0.95 -14.70
CA VAL A 13 -3.51 -2.24 -14.15
C VAL A 13 -4.05 -2.40 -12.73
N PRO A 14 -4.34 -3.64 -12.29
CA PRO A 14 -4.65 -3.92 -10.89
C PRO A 14 -3.58 -3.32 -9.98
N THR A 15 -3.98 -2.73 -8.86
CA THR A 15 -3.09 -1.97 -7.98
C THR A 15 -3.31 -2.36 -6.52
N MET A 16 -2.25 -2.73 -5.81
CA MET A 16 -2.30 -3.00 -4.37
C MET A 16 -1.28 -2.12 -3.65
N VAL A 17 -1.74 -1.40 -2.63
CA VAL A 17 -0.93 -0.43 -1.87
C VAL A 17 -0.91 -0.83 -0.40
N PHE A 18 0.28 -0.85 0.19
CA PHE A 18 0.50 -1.05 1.62
C PHE A 18 0.98 0.24 2.28
N ILE A 19 0.44 0.57 3.44
CA ILE A 19 0.88 1.71 4.25
C ILE A 19 0.86 1.35 5.74
N GLY A 20 1.83 1.89 6.49
CA GLY A 20 1.78 1.84 7.95
C GLY A 20 0.91 2.95 8.53
N GLU A 21 0.13 2.65 9.56
CA GLU A 21 -0.67 3.63 10.31
C GLU A 21 0.16 4.84 10.79
N TYR A 22 1.42 4.59 11.15
CA TYR A 22 2.36 5.61 11.61
C TYR A 22 3.34 6.07 10.52
N ASP A 23 2.98 5.97 9.23
CA ASP A 23 3.77 6.63 8.18
C ASP A 23 3.71 8.15 8.36
N GLN A 24 4.87 8.75 8.68
CA GLN A 24 5.00 10.18 8.95
C GLN A 24 5.34 11.02 7.71
N TYR A 25 5.68 10.38 6.58
CA TYR A 25 6.17 11.07 5.39
C TYR A 25 5.08 11.21 4.33
N GLN A 26 4.31 10.14 4.10
CA GLN A 26 3.23 10.15 3.14
C GLN A 26 1.89 10.38 3.84
N ARG A 27 1.17 11.43 3.42
CA ARG A 27 -0.18 11.65 3.93
C ARG A 27 -1.10 10.59 3.33
N ILE A 28 -1.84 9.89 4.19
CA ILE A 28 -2.79 8.86 3.75
C ILE A 28 -3.92 9.41 2.86
N ARG A 29 -4.29 10.68 3.02
CA ARG A 29 -5.43 11.29 2.29
C ARG A 29 -5.27 11.28 0.76
N PRO A 30 -4.16 11.77 0.16
CA PRO A 30 -3.90 11.59 -1.27
C PRO A 30 -3.94 10.14 -1.75
N ILE A 31 -3.46 9.18 -0.94
CA ILE A 31 -3.47 7.76 -1.30
C ILE A 31 -4.91 7.24 -1.35
N MET A 32 -5.72 7.52 -0.33
CA MET A 32 -7.15 7.17 -0.31
C MET A 32 -7.88 7.78 -1.52
N ALA A 33 -7.66 9.07 -1.80
CA ALA A 33 -8.25 9.73 -2.97
C ALA A 33 -7.84 9.06 -4.29
N GLY A 34 -6.58 8.66 -4.41
CA GLY A 34 -6.10 7.92 -5.59
C GLY A 34 -6.75 6.55 -5.74
N ILE A 35 -6.92 5.81 -4.64
CA ILE A 35 -7.60 4.51 -4.63
C ILE A 35 -9.08 4.67 -5.01
N ASP A 36 -9.76 5.69 -4.51
CA ASP A 36 -11.15 6.00 -4.88
C ASP A 36 -11.27 6.29 -6.38
N VAL A 37 -10.33 7.03 -6.96
CA VAL A 37 -10.29 7.32 -8.41
C VAL A 37 -10.13 6.05 -9.23
N LEU A 38 -9.21 5.16 -8.83
CA LEU A 38 -9.01 3.87 -9.52
C LEU A 38 -10.28 3.01 -9.46
N LYS A 39 -10.88 2.87 -8.26
CA LYS A 39 -12.12 2.10 -8.07
C LYS A 39 -13.29 2.66 -8.87
N ASN A 40 -13.47 3.99 -8.88
CA ASN A 40 -14.54 4.66 -9.64
C ASN A 40 -14.39 4.47 -11.15
N ARG A 41 -13.17 4.25 -11.64
CA ARG A 41 -12.87 3.92 -13.04
C ARG A 41 -12.97 2.42 -13.34
N GLY A 42 -13.29 1.59 -12.35
CA GLY A 42 -13.37 0.13 -12.50
C GLY A 42 -12.02 -0.58 -12.49
N VAL A 43 -10.94 0.08 -12.07
CA VAL A 43 -9.64 -0.57 -11.84
C VAL A 43 -9.68 -1.28 -10.49
N ASP A 44 -9.25 -2.55 -10.47
CA ASP A 44 -9.12 -3.32 -9.24
C ASP A 44 -7.99 -2.72 -8.38
N ALA A 45 -8.38 -2.06 -7.28
CA ALA A 45 -7.45 -1.33 -6.43
C ALA A 45 -7.70 -1.63 -4.95
N GLU A 46 -6.65 -2.00 -4.22
CA GLU A 46 -6.70 -2.29 -2.79
C GLU A 46 -5.72 -1.41 -2.01
N LEU A 47 -6.18 -0.92 -0.85
CA LEU A 47 -5.35 -0.21 0.14
C LEU A 47 -5.38 -0.99 1.45
N ILE A 48 -4.21 -1.40 1.90
CA ILE A 48 -4.02 -2.12 3.16
C ILE A 48 -3.25 -1.23 4.12
N VAL A 49 -3.83 -1.00 5.29
CA VAL A 49 -3.24 -0.20 6.36
C VAL A 49 -2.82 -1.13 7.49
N TYR A 50 -1.52 -1.18 7.78
CA TYR A 50 -0.98 -1.96 8.89
C TYR A 50 -0.96 -1.12 10.17
N PRO A 51 -1.65 -1.56 11.24
CA PRO A 51 -1.66 -0.83 12.51
C PRO A 51 -0.31 -0.95 13.22
N GLY A 52 0.09 0.09 13.95
CA GLY A 52 1.29 0.03 14.78
C GLY A 52 2.63 0.11 14.05
N VAL A 53 2.65 0.16 12.71
CA VAL A 53 3.87 0.21 11.90
C VAL A 53 4.03 1.55 11.20
N GLY A 54 5.28 1.95 10.97
CA GLY A 54 5.59 3.20 10.28
C GLY A 54 6.22 2.95 8.91
N ARG A 55 6.79 4.01 8.33
CA ARG A 55 7.47 3.94 7.04
C ARG A 55 8.56 2.87 7.01
N GLY A 56 8.61 2.13 5.90
CA GLY A 56 9.67 1.15 5.60
C GLY A 56 9.71 -0.03 6.58
N PHE A 57 8.55 -0.43 7.12
CA PHE A 57 8.44 -1.54 8.07
C PHE A 57 9.06 -2.84 7.53
N ASP A 58 9.07 -3.02 6.21
CA ASP A 58 9.53 -4.20 5.47
C ASP A 58 11.04 -4.33 5.32
N PHE A 59 11.80 -3.24 5.42
CA PHE A 59 13.27 -3.26 5.22
C PHE A 59 14.07 -2.64 6.38
N ARG A 60 13.44 -2.40 7.53
CA ARG A 60 14.13 -1.89 8.72
C ARG A 60 15.22 -2.87 9.20
N PRO A 61 16.38 -2.37 9.66
CA PRO A 61 17.38 -3.20 10.32
C PRO A 61 16.81 -3.93 11.54
N VAL A 62 17.27 -5.16 11.80
CA VAL A 62 16.80 -6.03 12.91
C VAL A 62 16.73 -5.29 14.25
N HIS A 63 17.73 -4.46 14.56
CA HIS A 63 17.85 -3.79 15.86
C HIS A 63 16.83 -2.66 16.09
N VAL A 64 16.07 -2.24 15.07
CA VAL A 64 15.01 -1.21 15.17
C VAL A 64 13.63 -1.72 14.76
N ARG A 65 13.50 -2.99 14.37
CA ARG A 65 12.21 -3.58 14.02
C ARG A 65 11.38 -3.88 15.27
N THR A 66 10.09 -3.60 15.17
CA THR A 66 9.10 -4.02 16.17
C THR A 66 8.44 -5.33 15.76
N PHE A 67 7.79 -6.00 16.71
CA PHE A 67 6.99 -7.19 16.41
C PHE A 67 5.88 -6.90 15.37
N ALA A 68 5.31 -5.70 15.41
CA ALA A 68 4.32 -5.26 14.43
C ALA A 68 4.95 -5.14 13.03
N ASP A 69 6.19 -4.63 12.92
CA ASP A 69 6.90 -4.55 11.65
C ASP A 69 7.11 -5.96 11.05
N ASP A 70 7.50 -6.95 11.87
CA ASP A 70 7.71 -8.33 11.39
C ASP A 70 6.41 -8.99 10.90
N LEU A 71 5.30 -8.78 11.61
CA LEU A 71 3.99 -9.30 11.18
C LEU A 71 3.50 -8.61 9.89
N ALA A 72 3.61 -7.28 9.82
CA ALA A 72 3.22 -6.51 8.65
C ALA A 72 4.05 -6.91 7.41
N THR A 73 5.36 -7.08 7.58
CA THR A 73 6.28 -7.53 6.50
C THR A 73 5.84 -8.89 5.96
N LYS A 74 5.64 -9.86 6.86
CA LYS A 74 5.26 -11.22 6.47
C LYS A 74 3.91 -11.26 5.73
N ASP A 75 2.92 -10.51 6.21
CA ASP A 75 1.60 -10.44 5.56
C ASP A 75 1.68 -9.72 4.20
N ALA A 76 2.41 -8.60 4.12
CA ALA A 76 2.59 -7.84 2.87
C ALA A 76 3.26 -8.69 1.79
N ASP A 77 4.29 -9.47 2.14
CA ASP A 77 4.97 -10.40 1.24
C ASP A 77 4.03 -11.48 0.69
N GLN A 78 3.25 -12.10 1.58
CA GLN A 78 2.31 -13.15 1.21
C GLN A 78 1.21 -12.63 0.28
N ARG A 79 0.66 -11.44 0.57
CA ARG A 79 -0.33 -10.77 -0.27
C ARG A 79 0.24 -10.38 -1.62
N THR A 80 1.45 -9.82 -1.64
CA THR A 80 2.16 -9.48 -2.88
C THR A 80 2.34 -10.71 -3.76
N ALA A 81 2.84 -11.81 -3.21
CA ALA A 81 3.00 -13.06 -3.96
C ALA A 81 1.67 -13.60 -4.52
N ALA A 82 0.59 -13.54 -3.73
CA ALA A 82 -0.74 -13.96 -4.16
C ALA A 82 -1.29 -13.07 -5.29
N PHE A 83 -1.20 -11.75 -5.13
CA PHE A 83 -1.64 -10.75 -6.09
C PHE A 83 -0.92 -10.89 -7.44
N VAL A 84 0.41 -10.98 -7.41
CA VAL A 84 1.24 -11.18 -8.61
C VAL A 84 0.84 -12.48 -9.32
N ARG A 85 0.69 -13.59 -8.59
CA ARG A 85 0.29 -14.88 -9.17
C ARG A 85 -1.11 -14.86 -9.78
N GLN A 86 -2.02 -14.07 -9.23
CA GLN A 86 -3.37 -13.91 -9.76
C GLN A 86 -3.37 -13.19 -11.11
N HIS A 87 -2.48 -12.21 -11.31
CA HIS A 87 -2.51 -11.30 -12.45
C HIS A 87 -1.42 -11.52 -13.52
N LEU A 88 -0.38 -12.32 -13.25
CA LEU A 88 0.71 -12.62 -14.20
C LEU A 88 0.68 -14.07 -14.74
N LYS A 89 -0.50 -14.64 -14.95
CA LYS A 89 -0.60 -15.96 -15.60
C LYS A 89 -0.26 -15.91 -17.08
#